data_AF-A0A645EMG9-F1
#
_entry.id   AF-A0A645EMG9-F1
#
_cell.length_a   1.000
_cell.length_b   1.000
_cell.length_c   1.000
_cell.angle_alpha   90.00
_cell.angle_beta   90.00
_cell.angle_gamma   90.00
#
_symmetry.space_group_name_H-M   'P 1'
#
loop_
_entity.id
_entity.type
_entity.pdbx_description
1 polymer ?
#
loop_
_entity_poly.entity_id
_entity_poly.type
_entity_poly.pdbx_seq_one_letter_code
_entity_poly.pdbx_strand_id
1 'polypeptide(L)'
;MRWLAHRGGALDFRDHQLANPGQPFPVAVVLGCDPATILGAVTPVPDSLSEYQFAGLLRGGKTELTQCLGSTLQVPASAEIVLEGVIHPGEMALEGPYGDHTGYYNEQAEFPVFTIERITMRKNPIYHSTYTGKPPDEPAVLGVALNEVFVPLLQKQYSEIVDFYLPPEGCSYRMAIVSIKKQYPGHAKRIMFGIWSFLRQFMYTKTIIVVDEDIDIRDWKEVIWAMTTRFDAVRDTTLVDNTPIDYLDFASPVAGLGSKMGIDATNKWPGETNREWGRPIVMDSDVKQRVDNLWGSFGL
;
A
#
# COMPACT_ATOMS: atom_id res chain seq x y z
N MET A 1 -15.19 12.96 -9.48
CA MET A 1 -13.77 12.89 -9.03
C MET A 1 -13.73 12.23 -7.66
N ARG A 2 -13.35 10.96 -7.57
CA ARG A 2 -13.39 10.19 -6.31
C ARG A 2 -12.03 10.18 -5.60
N TRP A 3 -11.68 11.28 -4.93
CA TRP A 3 -10.49 11.35 -4.08
C TRP A 3 -10.86 11.08 -2.62
N LEU A 4 -10.07 10.25 -1.92
CA LEU A 4 -10.16 10.17 -0.45
C LEU A 4 -9.62 11.47 0.16
N ALA A 5 -10.21 11.90 1.27
CA ALA A 5 -9.97 13.21 1.88
C ALA A 5 -8.50 13.57 2.18
N HIS A 6 -7.62 12.58 2.34
CA HIS A 6 -6.19 12.78 2.65
C HIS A 6 -5.28 12.74 1.40
N ARG A 7 -5.81 12.55 0.20
CA ARG A 7 -5.01 12.49 -1.04
C ARG A 7 -4.67 13.91 -1.52
N GLY A 8 -3.53 14.05 -2.20
CA GLY A 8 -3.00 15.33 -2.68
C GLY A 8 -4.05 16.19 -3.39
N GLY A 9 -4.70 15.66 -4.43
CA GLY A 9 -5.74 16.40 -5.17
C GLY A 9 -6.95 16.85 -4.32
N ALA A 10 -7.33 16.09 -3.28
CA ALA A 10 -8.41 16.51 -2.37
C ALA A 10 -7.97 17.66 -1.46
N LEU A 11 -6.72 17.63 -0.98
CA LEU A 11 -6.13 18.70 -0.18
C LEU A 11 -5.93 19.96 -1.03
N ASP A 12 -5.43 19.82 -2.26
CA ASP A 12 -5.28 20.93 -3.21
C ASP A 12 -6.62 21.57 -3.54
N PHE A 13 -7.67 20.78 -3.77
CA PHE A 13 -9.01 21.29 -4.01
C PHE A 13 -9.55 22.07 -2.80
N ARG A 14 -9.42 21.50 -1.58
CA ARG A 14 -9.81 22.18 -0.34
C ARG A 14 -9.06 23.50 -0.16
N ASP A 15 -7.74 23.49 -0.33
CA ASP A 15 -6.90 24.67 -0.14
C ASP A 15 -7.19 25.74 -1.20
N HIS A 16 -7.48 25.30 -2.44
CA HIS A 16 -7.96 26.18 -3.50
C HIS A 16 -9.31 26.84 -3.14
N GLN A 17 -10.27 26.09 -2.60
CA GLN A 17 -11.56 26.65 -2.18
C GLN A 17 -11.42 27.69 -1.06
N LEU A 18 -10.50 27.47 -0.13
CA LEU A 18 -10.21 28.41 0.95
C LEU A 18 -9.52 29.68 0.42
N ALA A 19 -8.55 29.53 -0.47
CA ALA A 19 -7.77 30.63 -1.02
C ALA A 19 -8.53 31.44 -2.10
N ASN A 20 -9.39 30.77 -2.87
CA ASN A 20 -10.12 31.34 -4.02
C ASN A 20 -11.62 30.99 -3.97
N PRO A 21 -12.38 31.51 -3.00
CA PRO A 21 -13.79 31.15 -2.83
C PRO A 21 -14.63 31.37 -4.09
N GLY A 22 -15.39 30.35 -4.49
CA GLY A 22 -16.27 30.39 -5.66
C GLY A 22 -15.58 30.23 -7.02
N GLN A 23 -14.24 30.15 -7.07
CA GLN A 23 -13.54 29.91 -8.33
C GLN A 23 -13.45 28.41 -8.66
N PRO A 24 -13.60 28.03 -9.95
CA PRO A 24 -13.40 26.66 -10.40
C PRO A 24 -11.95 26.20 -10.22
N PHE A 25 -11.76 24.96 -9.75
CA PHE A 25 -10.44 24.37 -9.55
C PHE A 25 -9.97 23.64 -10.83
N PRO A 26 -8.86 24.04 -11.46
CA PRO A 26 -8.37 23.41 -12.69
C PRO A 26 -7.82 22.00 -12.43
N VAL A 27 -8.20 21.05 -13.29
CA VAL A 27 -7.75 19.65 -13.22
C VAL A 27 -7.44 19.12 -14.62
N ALA A 28 -6.40 18.29 -14.70
CA ALA A 28 -6.07 17.51 -15.89
C ALA A 28 -5.92 16.03 -15.54
N VAL A 29 -6.43 15.14 -16.39
CA VAL A 29 -6.33 13.68 -16.25
C VAL A 29 -5.64 13.11 -17.49
N VAL A 30 -4.62 12.29 -17.26
CA VAL A 30 -3.83 11.64 -18.32
C VAL A 30 -4.19 10.17 -18.37
N LEU A 31 -4.57 9.67 -19.55
CA LEU A 31 -4.85 8.27 -19.80
C LEU A 31 -3.81 7.73 -20.78
N GLY A 32 -3.02 6.76 -20.32
CA GLY A 32 -1.88 6.22 -21.06
C GLY A 32 -0.72 7.21 -21.16
N CYS A 33 0.38 6.92 -20.48
CA CYS A 33 1.65 7.64 -20.64
C CYS A 33 2.80 6.67 -20.42
N ASP A 34 4.03 7.16 -20.36
CA ASP A 34 5.17 6.29 -20.14
C ASP A 34 5.08 5.58 -18.77
N PRO A 35 5.56 4.32 -18.67
CA PRO A 35 5.34 3.50 -17.49
C PRO A 35 6.00 4.06 -16.22
N ALA A 36 7.12 4.77 -16.34
CA ALA A 36 7.78 5.35 -15.17
C ALA A 36 6.95 6.47 -14.55
N THR A 37 6.22 7.26 -15.35
CA THR A 37 5.28 8.26 -14.85
C THR A 37 4.10 7.60 -14.13
N ILE A 38 3.53 6.54 -14.70
CA ILE A 38 2.43 5.79 -14.06
C ILE A 38 2.90 5.20 -12.72
N LEU A 39 4.06 4.54 -12.70
CA LEU A 39 4.65 3.98 -11.48
C LEU A 39 4.98 5.08 -10.46
N GLY A 40 5.48 6.23 -10.91
CA GLY A 40 5.74 7.38 -10.05
C GLY A 40 4.48 7.94 -9.40
N ALA A 41 3.36 7.96 -10.12
CA ALA A 41 2.07 8.45 -9.61
C ALA A 41 1.45 7.54 -8.54
N VAL A 42 1.73 6.23 -8.57
CA VAL A 42 1.27 5.29 -7.54
C VAL A 42 2.28 5.14 -6.39
N THR A 43 3.56 5.43 -6.64
CA THR A 43 4.58 5.41 -5.60
C THR A 43 4.35 6.57 -4.64
N PRO A 44 4.26 6.33 -3.33
CA PRO A 44 4.07 7.38 -2.36
C PRO A 44 5.40 8.08 -2.11
N VAL A 45 5.62 9.12 -2.90
CA VAL A 45 6.72 10.06 -2.71
C VAL A 45 6.37 11.04 -1.59
N PRO A 46 7.36 11.61 -0.89
CA PRO A 46 7.10 12.69 0.05
C PRO A 46 6.44 13.88 -0.65
N ASP A 47 5.53 14.58 0.02
CA ASP A 47 4.82 15.77 -0.52
C ASP A 47 5.78 16.88 -1.02
N SER A 48 7.05 16.87 -0.59
CA SER A 48 8.09 17.80 -1.03
C SER A 48 8.77 17.43 -2.36
N LEU A 49 8.47 16.24 -2.92
CA LEU A 49 9.04 15.73 -4.17
C LEU A 49 7.90 15.45 -5.16
N SER A 50 7.99 16.02 -6.35
CA SER A 50 7.01 15.72 -7.40
C SER A 50 7.13 14.28 -7.89
N GLU A 51 6.00 13.62 -8.13
CA GLU A 51 5.90 12.30 -8.76
C GLU A 51 6.62 12.27 -10.12
N TYR A 52 6.64 13.38 -10.87
CA TYR A 52 7.40 13.48 -12.12
C TYR A 52 8.91 13.42 -11.92
N GLN A 53 9.42 13.98 -10.81
CA GLN A 53 10.84 13.90 -10.48
C GLN A 53 11.22 12.48 -10.10
N PHE A 54 10.36 11.80 -9.33
CA PHE A 54 10.56 10.39 -8.98
C PHE A 54 10.48 9.47 -10.20
N ALA A 55 9.50 9.68 -11.08
CA ALA A 55 9.43 9.01 -12.38
C ALA A 55 10.72 9.21 -13.19
N GLY A 56 11.33 10.39 -13.12
CA GLY A 56 12.60 10.67 -13.77
C GLY A 56 13.78 9.87 -13.20
N LEU A 57 13.80 9.61 -11.89
CA LEU A 57 14.78 8.72 -11.26
C LEU A 57 14.63 7.27 -11.75
N LEU A 58 13.38 6.78 -11.83
CA LEU A 58 13.08 5.44 -12.35
C LEU A 58 13.49 5.29 -13.82
N ARG A 59 13.24 6.33 -14.63
CA ARG A 59 13.54 6.34 -16.07
C ARG A 59 15.01 6.63 -16.40
N GLY A 60 15.77 7.20 -15.46
CA GLY A 60 17.14 7.67 -15.69
C GLY A 60 17.24 9.00 -16.45
N GLY A 61 16.17 9.80 -16.49
CA GLY A 61 16.11 11.06 -17.25
C GLY A 61 14.87 11.88 -16.93
N LYS A 62 14.89 13.19 -17.23
CA LYS A 62 13.76 14.09 -16.95
C LYS A 62 12.49 13.64 -17.69
N THR A 63 11.35 13.69 -17.02
CA THR A 63 10.04 13.49 -17.64
C THR A 63 9.75 14.63 -18.60
N GLU A 64 9.41 14.30 -19.85
CA GLU A 64 9.04 15.28 -20.87
C GLU A 64 7.60 15.73 -20.63
N LEU A 65 7.42 17.02 -20.34
CA LEU A 65 6.14 17.61 -20.03
C LEU A 65 5.74 18.63 -21.10
N THR A 66 4.44 18.77 -21.31
CA THR A 66 3.84 19.86 -22.07
C THR A 66 2.78 20.57 -21.23
N GLN A 67 2.57 21.85 -21.48
CA GLN A 67 1.52 22.61 -20.80
C GLN A 67 0.14 22.24 -21.36
N CYS A 68 -0.85 22.12 -20.47
CA CYS A 68 -2.26 22.04 -20.82
C CYS A 68 -2.71 23.27 -21.62
N LEU A 69 -3.75 23.12 -22.45
CA LEU A 69 -4.28 24.22 -23.25
C LEU A 69 -5.16 25.18 -22.44
N GLY A 70 -5.92 24.65 -21.47
CA GLY A 70 -6.88 25.40 -20.66
C GLY A 70 -6.36 25.88 -19.30
N SER A 71 -5.14 25.50 -18.91
CA SER A 71 -4.59 25.84 -17.59
C SER A 71 -3.06 25.91 -17.59
N THR A 72 -2.47 26.25 -16.44
CA THR A 72 -1.00 26.23 -16.24
C THR A 72 -0.46 24.86 -15.84
N LEU A 73 -1.33 23.84 -15.71
CA LEU A 73 -0.91 22.49 -15.38
C LEU A 73 -0.04 21.89 -16.49
N GLN A 74 0.83 20.96 -16.11
CA GLN A 74 1.71 20.24 -17.01
C GLN A 74 1.41 18.74 -16.98
N VAL A 75 1.38 18.13 -18.17
CA VAL A 75 1.10 16.71 -18.39
C VAL A 75 2.22 16.06 -19.20
N PRO A 76 2.41 14.73 -19.15
CA PRO A 76 3.41 14.05 -19.97
C PRO A 76 3.16 14.28 -21.45
N ALA A 77 4.19 14.72 -22.18
CA ALA A 77 4.08 14.99 -23.61
C ALA A 77 3.77 13.73 -24.44
N SER A 78 4.09 12.55 -23.90
CA SER A 78 3.84 11.25 -24.51
C SER A 78 2.46 10.66 -24.17
N ALA A 79 1.56 11.44 -23.54
CA ALA A 79 0.23 10.97 -23.18
C ALA A 79 -0.58 10.53 -24.42
N GLU A 80 -1.36 9.45 -24.29
CA GLU A 80 -2.27 8.98 -25.34
C GLU A 80 -3.52 9.86 -25.42
N ILE A 81 -4.15 10.13 -24.27
CA ILE A 81 -5.34 10.99 -24.13
C ILE A 81 -5.18 11.86 -22.88
N VAL A 82 -5.51 13.15 -22.99
CA VAL A 82 -5.58 14.08 -21.86
C VAL A 82 -6.97 14.71 -21.79
N LEU A 83 -7.58 14.68 -20.61
CA LEU A 83 -8.84 15.33 -20.28
C LEU A 83 -8.53 16.57 -19.46
N GLU A 84 -8.88 17.75 -19.96
CA GLU A 84 -8.69 19.02 -19.25
C GLU A 84 -10.04 19.63 -18.88
N GLY A 85 -10.12 20.23 -17.71
CA GLY A 85 -11.33 20.92 -17.27
C GLY A 85 -11.23 21.43 -15.85
N VAL A 86 -12.36 21.50 -15.17
CA VAL A 86 -12.47 22.10 -13.84
C VAL A 86 -13.41 21.31 -12.92
N ILE A 87 -13.24 21.51 -11.62
CA ILE A 87 -14.22 21.15 -10.59
C ILE A 87 -14.87 22.44 -10.10
N HIS A 88 -16.19 22.56 -10.23
CA HIS A 88 -16.93 23.72 -9.72
C HIS A 88 -17.18 23.57 -8.20
N PRO A 89 -16.99 24.63 -7.39
CA PRO A 89 -17.27 24.57 -5.97
C PRO A 89 -18.72 24.20 -5.68
N GLY A 90 -18.93 23.18 -4.84
CA GLY A 90 -20.26 22.71 -4.43
C GLY A 90 -20.98 21.83 -5.44
N GLU A 91 -20.43 21.63 -6.65
CA GLU A 91 -21.00 20.69 -7.61
C GLU A 91 -20.59 19.26 -7.24
N MET A 92 -21.55 18.50 -6.76
CA MET A 92 -21.38 17.13 -6.29
C MET A 92 -22.34 16.21 -7.05
N ALA A 93 -21.93 14.96 -7.25
CA ALA A 93 -22.77 13.92 -7.80
C ALA A 93 -22.62 12.63 -7.00
N LEU A 94 -23.71 11.84 -6.99
CA LEU A 94 -23.72 10.52 -6.42
C LEU A 94 -22.86 9.58 -7.28
N GLU A 95 -21.83 8.98 -6.67
CA GLU A 95 -20.97 7.99 -7.30
C GLU A 95 -21.32 6.58 -6.79
N GLY A 96 -21.13 5.58 -7.65
CA GLY A 96 -21.36 4.18 -7.32
C GLY A 96 -22.82 3.71 -7.43
N PRO A 97 -23.11 2.47 -6.99
CA PRO A 97 -22.16 1.54 -6.37
C PRO A 97 -21.12 1.01 -7.37
N TYR A 98 -19.92 0.72 -6.89
CA TYR A 98 -18.83 0.11 -7.68
C TYR A 98 -18.13 -0.97 -6.87
N GLY A 99 -17.78 -2.08 -7.54
CA GLY A 99 -16.89 -3.10 -6.98
C GLY A 99 -15.47 -2.56 -6.85
N ASP A 100 -14.77 -2.91 -5.77
CA ASP A 100 -13.40 -2.47 -5.54
C ASP A 100 -12.45 -3.60 -5.09
N HIS A 101 -11.20 -3.23 -4.79
CA HIS A 101 -10.10 -4.09 -4.34
C HIS A 101 -10.41 -4.93 -3.09
N THR A 102 -11.51 -4.68 -2.39
CA THR A 102 -11.97 -5.52 -1.28
C THR A 102 -12.70 -6.78 -1.76
N GLY A 103 -13.13 -6.79 -3.04
CA GLY A 103 -14.01 -7.81 -3.60
C GLY A 103 -15.50 -7.58 -3.32
N TYR A 104 -15.87 -6.41 -2.83
CA TYR A 104 -17.25 -6.01 -2.52
C TYR A 104 -17.66 -4.76 -3.28
N TYR A 105 -18.96 -4.51 -3.35
CA TYR A 105 -19.50 -3.22 -3.80
C TYR A 105 -19.42 -2.21 -2.67
N ASN A 106 -18.91 -1.02 -2.99
CA ASN A 106 -19.01 0.13 -2.11
C ASN A 106 -20.40 0.77 -2.21
N GLU A 107 -20.87 1.31 -1.08
CA GLU A 107 -22.08 2.13 -1.02
C GLU A 107 -21.93 3.42 -1.83
N GLN A 108 -23.08 4.02 -2.15
CA GLN A 108 -23.11 5.29 -2.86
C GLN A 108 -22.70 6.46 -1.95
N ALA A 109 -21.94 7.40 -2.48
CA ALA A 109 -21.57 8.62 -1.78
C ALA A 109 -21.40 9.80 -2.75
N GLU A 110 -21.53 11.02 -2.23
CA GLU A 110 -21.37 12.22 -3.04
C GLU A 110 -19.89 12.60 -3.20
N PHE A 111 -19.49 12.87 -4.44
CA PHE A 111 -18.13 13.33 -4.79
C PHE A 111 -18.18 14.52 -5.76
N PRO A 112 -17.12 15.35 -5.82
CA PRO A 112 -17.06 16.48 -6.73
C PRO A 112 -17.18 16.07 -8.20
N VAL A 113 -17.91 16.84 -9.00
CA VAL A 113 -18.03 16.63 -10.45
C VAL A 113 -16.79 17.21 -11.16
N PHE A 114 -16.22 16.44 -12.09
CA PHE A 114 -15.16 16.93 -12.99
C PHE A 114 -15.78 17.26 -14.34
N THR A 115 -15.88 18.55 -14.64
CA THR A 115 -16.42 19.05 -15.91
C THR A 115 -15.29 19.10 -16.93
N ILE A 116 -15.34 18.19 -17.91
CA ILE A 116 -14.36 18.13 -18.99
C ILE A 116 -14.69 19.23 -20.01
N GLU A 117 -13.76 20.16 -20.19
CA GLU A 117 -13.87 21.23 -21.17
C GLU A 117 -13.17 20.88 -22.49
N ARG A 118 -12.10 20.08 -22.42
CA ARG A 118 -11.26 19.74 -23.58
C ARG A 118 -10.74 18.31 -23.47
N ILE A 119 -10.66 17.66 -24.63
CA ILE A 119 -10.01 16.35 -24.79
C ILE A 119 -8.95 16.51 -25.87
N THR A 120 -7.70 16.25 -25.53
CA THR A 120 -6.59 16.20 -26.49
C THR A 120 -6.04 14.77 -26.56
N MET A 121 -5.54 14.36 -27.73
CA MET A 121 -5.12 12.97 -27.96
C MET A 121 -4.13 12.86 -29.11
N ARG A 122 -3.38 11.75 -29.15
CA ARG A 122 -2.52 11.40 -30.28
C ARG A 122 -3.34 11.03 -31.52
N LYS A 123 -2.69 11.04 -32.70
CA LYS A 123 -3.26 10.48 -33.93
C LYS A 123 -3.26 8.95 -33.81
N ASN A 124 -4.40 8.36 -33.47
CA ASN A 124 -4.62 6.94 -33.09
C ASN A 124 -4.26 6.63 -31.63
N PRO A 125 -5.03 7.18 -30.66
CA PRO A 125 -4.73 6.99 -29.25
C PRO A 125 -5.09 5.58 -28.77
N ILE A 126 -4.34 5.10 -27.78
CA ILE A 126 -4.67 3.88 -27.03
C ILE A 126 -5.34 4.27 -25.70
N TYR A 127 -6.50 3.69 -25.41
CA TYR A 127 -7.17 3.85 -24.12
C TYR A 127 -6.61 2.84 -23.10
N HIS A 128 -5.69 3.29 -22.26
CA HIS A 128 -5.15 2.49 -21.16
C HIS A 128 -6.13 2.44 -19.99
N SER A 129 -6.58 1.25 -19.61
CA SER A 129 -7.56 1.01 -18.55
C SER A 129 -7.20 -0.23 -17.75
N THR A 130 -7.75 -0.31 -16.55
CA THR A 130 -7.67 -1.49 -15.68
C THR A 130 -9.05 -1.77 -15.07
N TYR A 131 -9.12 -2.76 -14.19
CA TYR A 131 -10.25 -3.04 -13.31
C TYR A 131 -9.73 -3.31 -11.90
N THR A 132 -10.63 -3.28 -10.93
CA THR A 132 -10.36 -3.73 -9.57
C THR A 132 -11.46 -4.66 -9.10
N GLY A 133 -11.14 -5.57 -8.19
CA GLY A 133 -12.08 -6.55 -7.67
C GLY A 133 -11.47 -7.35 -6.53
N LYS A 134 -11.97 -8.57 -6.32
CA LYS A 134 -11.38 -9.45 -5.30
C LYS A 134 -9.92 -9.78 -5.70
N PRO A 135 -8.93 -9.54 -4.82
CA PRO A 135 -7.53 -9.76 -5.16
C PRO A 135 -7.23 -11.26 -5.37
N PRO A 136 -6.20 -11.61 -6.18
CA PRO A 136 -5.26 -10.70 -6.81
C PRO A 136 -5.83 -10.03 -8.08
N ASP A 137 -5.73 -8.69 -8.15
CA ASP A 137 -6.01 -7.87 -9.32
C ASP A 137 -4.74 -7.09 -9.75
N GLU A 138 -4.78 -6.35 -10.86
CA GLU A 138 -3.61 -5.60 -11.33
C GLU A 138 -3.08 -4.59 -10.28
N PRO A 139 -3.94 -3.79 -9.61
CA PRO A 139 -3.51 -2.93 -8.51
C PRO A 139 -2.81 -3.69 -7.37
N ALA A 140 -3.27 -4.89 -7.00
CA ALA A 140 -2.62 -5.68 -5.97
C ALA A 140 -1.21 -6.14 -6.37
N VAL A 141 -1.02 -6.54 -7.63
CA VAL A 141 0.31 -6.92 -8.14
C VAL A 141 1.26 -5.72 -8.18
N LEU A 142 0.77 -4.54 -8.60
CA LEU A 142 1.54 -3.29 -8.49
C LEU A 142 1.91 -2.98 -7.04
N GLY A 143 0.97 -3.16 -6.11
CA GLY A 143 1.19 -2.97 -4.67
C GLY A 143 2.30 -3.87 -4.12
N VAL A 144 2.32 -5.15 -4.51
CA VAL A 144 3.41 -6.09 -4.13
C VAL A 144 4.75 -5.61 -4.64
N ALA A 145 4.84 -5.24 -5.92
CA ALA A 145 6.10 -4.76 -6.50
C ALA A 145 6.60 -3.47 -5.84
N LEU A 146 5.69 -2.54 -5.51
CA LEU A 146 6.02 -1.29 -4.84
C LEU A 146 6.39 -1.49 -3.36
N ASN A 147 5.93 -2.57 -2.73
CA ASN A 147 6.29 -2.87 -1.35
C ASN A 147 7.80 -3.07 -1.17
N GLU A 148 8.46 -3.66 -2.18
CA GLU A 148 9.92 -3.80 -2.20
C GLU A 148 10.67 -2.46 -2.08
N VAL A 149 10.04 -1.35 -2.45
CA VAL A 149 10.60 0.01 -2.30
C VAL A 149 10.52 0.48 -0.84
N PHE A 150 9.53 0.04 -0.07
CA PHE A 150 9.36 0.42 1.34
C PHE A 150 10.21 -0.38 2.30
N VAL A 151 10.54 -1.64 1.96
CA VAL A 151 11.33 -2.50 2.85
C VAL A 151 12.65 -1.82 3.26
N PRO A 152 13.48 -1.25 2.37
CA PRO A 152 14.70 -0.55 2.76
C PRO A 152 14.45 0.70 3.61
N LEU A 153 13.34 1.41 3.39
CA LEU A 153 12.97 2.59 4.18
C LEU A 153 12.59 2.20 5.61
N LEU A 154 11.84 1.12 5.78
CA LEU A 154 11.53 0.54 7.08
C LEU A 154 12.79 0.04 7.78
N GLN A 155 13.66 -0.69 7.07
CA GLN A 155 14.92 -1.21 7.61
C GLN A 155 15.87 -0.10 8.06
N LYS A 156 15.87 1.05 7.38
CA LYS A 156 16.67 2.21 7.81
C LYS A 156 16.25 2.73 9.19
N GLN A 157 14.95 2.68 9.50
CA GLN A 157 14.40 3.13 10.78
C GLN A 157 14.41 2.02 11.84
N TYR A 158 14.19 0.78 11.42
CA TYR A 158 14.08 -0.43 12.24
C TYR A 158 15.02 -1.49 11.66
N SER A 159 16.31 -1.40 12.00
CA SER A 159 17.38 -2.29 11.50
C SER A 159 17.16 -3.78 11.78
N GLU A 160 16.29 -4.09 12.74
CA GLU A 160 15.88 -5.42 13.12
C GLU A 160 14.86 -6.05 12.16
N ILE A 161 14.21 -5.28 11.29
CA ILE A 161 13.29 -5.83 10.28
C ILE A 161 14.12 -6.54 9.21
N VAL A 162 13.83 -7.82 9.00
CA VAL A 162 14.46 -8.64 7.95
C VAL A 162 13.69 -8.52 6.66
N ASP A 163 12.37 -8.67 6.72
CA ASP A 163 11.46 -8.51 5.59
C ASP A 163 10.11 -7.96 6.06
N PHE A 164 9.39 -7.30 5.17
CA PHE A 164 8.06 -6.75 5.40
C PHE A 164 7.19 -7.01 4.18
N TYR A 165 6.04 -7.65 4.39
CA TYR A 165 5.18 -8.11 3.32
C TYR A 165 3.72 -7.74 3.58
N LEU A 166 3.05 -7.28 2.52
CA LEU A 166 1.62 -6.98 2.48
C LEU A 166 0.98 -7.94 1.47
N PRO A 167 0.34 -9.03 1.93
CA PRO A 167 -0.20 -10.02 1.01
C PRO A 167 -1.35 -9.46 0.16
N PRO A 168 -1.43 -9.76 -1.16
CA PRO A 168 -2.53 -9.35 -2.04
C PRO A 168 -3.91 -9.69 -1.48
N GLU A 169 -4.08 -10.92 -0.99
CA GLU A 169 -5.29 -11.44 -0.34
C GLU A 169 -5.68 -10.65 0.91
N GLY A 170 -4.75 -9.91 1.51
CA GLY A 170 -5.01 -8.90 2.54
C GLY A 170 -5.47 -7.54 1.98
N CYS A 171 -6.03 -7.52 0.78
CA CYS A 171 -6.45 -6.31 0.07
C CYS A 171 -5.30 -5.30 -0.09
N SER A 172 -4.08 -5.81 -0.34
CA SER A 172 -2.83 -5.06 -0.55
C SER A 172 -2.28 -4.23 0.62
N TYR A 173 -3.08 -3.88 1.64
CA TYR A 173 -2.62 -3.07 2.77
C TYR A 173 -3.25 -3.41 4.12
N ARG A 174 -4.34 -4.20 4.18
CA ARG A 174 -5.09 -4.41 5.43
C ARG A 174 -4.37 -5.36 6.39
N MET A 175 -3.46 -6.18 5.88
CA MET A 175 -2.63 -7.08 6.68
C MET A 175 -1.15 -6.91 6.32
N ALA A 176 -0.29 -6.85 7.34
CA ALA A 176 1.15 -6.93 7.20
C ALA A 176 1.71 -8.13 7.95
N ILE A 177 2.73 -8.75 7.37
CA ILE A 177 3.54 -9.78 7.99
C ILE A 177 4.97 -9.25 8.04
N VAL A 178 5.60 -9.36 9.20
CA VAL A 178 6.89 -8.70 9.48
C VAL A 178 7.83 -9.71 10.09
N SER A 179 8.95 -9.93 9.42
CA SER A 179 10.03 -10.78 9.95
C SER A 179 11.06 -9.92 10.65
N ILE A 180 11.46 -10.29 11.87
CA ILE A 180 12.42 -9.51 12.67
C ILE A 180 13.52 -10.36 13.30
N LYS A 181 14.68 -9.75 13.51
CA LYS A 181 15.72 -10.26 14.41
C LYS A 181 15.40 -9.80 15.83
N LYS A 182 14.71 -10.65 16.60
CA LYS A 182 14.34 -10.33 17.98
C LYS A 182 15.59 -10.17 18.87
N GLN A 183 15.66 -9.07 19.63
CA GLN A 183 16.82 -8.73 20.46
C GLN A 183 16.49 -8.68 21.96
N TYR A 184 15.20 -8.56 22.32
CA TYR A 184 14.77 -8.47 23.72
C TYR A 184 13.28 -8.85 23.88
N PRO A 185 12.83 -9.20 25.10
CA PRO A 185 11.41 -9.38 25.44
C PRO A 185 10.55 -8.17 25.08
N GLY A 186 9.41 -8.39 24.41
CA GLY A 186 8.48 -7.34 23.98
C GLY A 186 8.86 -6.62 22.68
N HIS A 187 9.92 -7.03 21.98
CA HIS A 187 10.40 -6.36 20.77
C HIS A 187 9.33 -6.26 19.68
N ALA A 188 8.51 -7.30 19.49
CA ALA A 188 7.45 -7.32 18.50
C ALA A 188 6.45 -6.16 18.67
N LYS A 189 6.13 -5.75 19.91
CA LYS A 189 5.23 -4.62 20.16
C LYS A 189 5.79 -3.30 19.65
N ARG A 190 7.09 -3.06 19.81
CA ARG A 190 7.76 -1.86 19.25
C ARG A 190 7.58 -1.80 17.74
N ILE A 191 7.71 -2.93 17.06
CA ILE A 191 7.56 -3.03 15.60
C ILE A 191 6.12 -2.80 15.18
N MET A 192 5.14 -3.40 15.87
CA MET A 192 3.71 -3.16 15.61
C MET A 192 3.35 -1.68 15.69
N PHE A 193 3.71 -1.00 16.79
CA PHE A 193 3.45 0.43 16.95
C PHE A 193 4.25 1.28 15.96
N GLY A 194 5.47 0.86 15.61
CA GLY A 194 6.28 1.50 14.58
C GLY A 194 5.60 1.51 13.22
N ILE A 195 5.12 0.35 12.76
CA ILE A 195 4.44 0.22 11.46
C ILE A 195 3.14 1.04 11.43
N TRP A 196 2.36 1.03 12.50
CA TRP A 196 1.12 1.83 12.57
C TRP A 196 1.33 3.35 12.62
N SER A 197 2.55 3.83 12.88
CA SER A 197 2.81 5.26 13.11
C SER A 197 3.83 5.89 12.14
N PHE A 198 4.78 5.13 11.62
CA PHE A 198 5.94 5.69 10.91
C PHE A 198 5.61 6.16 9.49
N LEU A 199 4.98 5.28 8.67
CA LEU A 199 4.64 5.58 7.28
C LEU A 199 3.12 5.68 7.11
N ARG A 200 2.65 6.75 6.45
CA ARG A 200 1.23 7.01 6.21
C ARG A 200 0.53 5.85 5.48
N GLN A 201 1.28 5.15 4.63
CA GLN A 201 0.82 4.04 3.79
C GLN A 201 0.31 2.85 4.62
N PHE A 202 0.84 2.65 5.83
CA PHE A 202 0.53 1.51 6.69
C PHE A 202 -0.41 1.88 7.85
N MET A 203 -0.84 3.15 7.95
CA MET A 203 -1.72 3.62 9.03
C MET A 203 -3.08 2.92 9.05
N TYR A 204 -3.55 2.40 7.91
CA TYR A 204 -4.80 1.65 7.81
C TYR A 204 -4.62 0.13 7.84
N THR A 205 -3.39 -0.37 7.98
CA THR A 205 -3.14 -1.80 8.17
C THR A 205 -3.75 -2.25 9.49
N LYS A 206 -4.81 -3.07 9.38
CA LYS A 206 -5.61 -3.53 10.51
C LYS A 206 -4.93 -4.63 11.30
N THR A 207 -4.24 -5.53 10.61
CA THR A 207 -3.62 -6.70 11.21
C THR A 207 -2.13 -6.71 10.94
N ILE A 208 -1.32 -6.84 11.98
CA ILE A 208 0.12 -7.04 11.87
C ILE A 208 0.48 -8.36 12.53
N ILE A 209 1.17 -9.23 11.81
CA ILE A 209 1.74 -10.46 12.34
C ILE A 209 3.25 -10.28 12.37
N VAL A 210 3.86 -10.43 13.55
CA VAL A 210 5.32 -10.34 13.72
C VAL A 210 5.88 -11.73 13.97
N VAL A 211 6.86 -12.15 13.17
CA VAL A 211 7.55 -13.44 13.24
C VAL A 211 9.06 -13.24 13.31
N ASP A 212 9.81 -14.29 13.63
CA ASP A 212 11.27 -14.24 13.63
C ASP A 212 11.86 -14.37 12.21
N GLU A 213 13.17 -14.17 12.08
CA GLU A 213 13.93 -14.22 10.82
C GLU A 213 13.98 -15.60 10.14
N ASP A 214 13.58 -16.67 10.83
CA ASP A 214 13.55 -18.02 10.27
C ASP A 214 12.28 -18.35 9.48
N ILE A 215 11.28 -17.44 9.50
CA ILE A 215 10.00 -17.62 8.82
C ILE A 215 10.00 -16.87 7.49
N ASP A 216 9.73 -17.59 6.39
CA ASP A 216 9.41 -16.96 5.11
C ASP A 216 8.01 -16.34 5.17
N ILE A 217 7.95 -15.01 5.25
CA ILE A 217 6.70 -14.27 5.40
C ILE A 217 5.84 -14.25 4.12
N ARG A 218 6.37 -14.77 3.01
CA ARG A 218 5.67 -14.87 1.72
C ARG A 218 5.08 -16.26 1.50
N ASP A 219 5.41 -17.24 2.35
CA ASP A 219 4.74 -18.55 2.41
C ASP A 219 3.80 -18.62 3.62
N TRP A 220 2.49 -18.67 3.34
CA TRP A 220 1.48 -18.82 4.39
C TRP A 220 1.66 -20.06 5.26
N LYS A 221 2.24 -21.14 4.75
CA LYS A 221 2.45 -22.36 5.55
C LYS A 221 3.40 -22.07 6.71
N GLU A 222 4.47 -21.32 6.45
CA GLU A 222 5.46 -20.89 7.44
C GLU A 222 4.85 -19.90 8.44
N VAL A 223 4.10 -18.91 7.95
CA VAL A 223 3.43 -17.91 8.81
C VAL A 223 2.40 -18.56 9.73
N ILE A 224 1.55 -19.44 9.19
CA ILE A 224 0.55 -20.18 9.97
C ILE A 224 1.23 -21.13 10.97
N TRP A 225 2.34 -21.77 10.61
CA TRP A 225 3.11 -22.59 11.54
C TRP A 225 3.64 -21.75 12.71
N ALA A 226 4.23 -20.58 12.45
CA ALA A 226 4.68 -19.67 13.52
C ALA A 226 3.50 -19.25 14.42
N MET A 227 2.38 -18.83 13.84
CA MET A 227 1.17 -18.42 14.57
C MET A 227 0.53 -19.52 15.40
N THR A 228 0.70 -20.79 15.02
CA THR A 228 0.06 -21.92 15.73
C THR A 228 0.98 -22.58 16.75
N THR A 229 2.29 -22.26 16.73
CA THR A 229 3.28 -22.90 17.60
C THR A 229 3.98 -21.94 18.57
N ARG A 230 4.04 -20.63 18.25
CA ARG A 230 4.79 -19.62 19.02
C ARG A 230 3.91 -18.60 19.74
N PHE A 231 2.59 -18.77 19.71
CA PHE A 231 1.60 -17.77 20.09
C PHE A 231 0.56 -18.34 21.06
N ASP A 232 0.32 -17.59 22.13
CA ASP A 232 -0.83 -17.75 23.04
C ASP A 232 -1.81 -16.60 22.82
N ALA A 233 -3.09 -16.93 22.58
CA ALA A 233 -4.07 -15.99 22.07
C ALA A 233 -4.26 -14.74 22.94
N VAL A 234 -4.33 -14.90 24.27
CA VAL A 234 -4.59 -13.79 25.18
C VAL A 234 -3.31 -13.00 25.45
N ARG A 235 -2.19 -13.70 25.65
CA ARG A 235 -0.92 -13.07 26.01
C ARG A 235 -0.30 -12.29 24.85
N ASP A 236 -0.37 -12.84 23.64
CA ASP A 236 0.45 -12.40 22.51
C ASP A 236 -0.34 -11.61 21.46
N THR A 237 -1.63 -11.37 21.71
CA THR A 237 -2.45 -10.46 20.91
C THR A 237 -2.45 -9.06 21.52
N THR A 238 -2.17 -8.05 20.71
CA THR A 238 -2.31 -6.64 21.07
C THR A 238 -3.49 -6.05 20.31
N LEU A 239 -4.51 -5.61 21.05
CA LEU A 239 -5.65 -4.89 20.47
C LEU A 239 -5.55 -3.41 20.80
N VAL A 240 -5.71 -2.56 19.79
CA VAL A 240 -5.77 -1.10 19.94
C VAL A 240 -7.08 -0.63 19.34
N ASP A 241 -7.92 -0.02 20.16
CA ASP A 241 -9.24 0.46 19.74
C ASP A 241 -9.22 1.95 19.37
N ASN A 242 -10.28 2.43 18.70
CA ASN A 242 -10.48 3.83 18.31
C ASN A 242 -9.33 4.42 17.50
N THR A 243 -8.84 3.65 16.52
CA THR A 243 -7.79 4.05 15.58
C THR A 243 -8.38 4.45 14.23
N PRO A 244 -7.68 5.28 13.43
CA PRO A 244 -8.11 5.61 12.07
C PRO A 244 -8.15 4.36 11.17
N ILE A 245 -9.23 4.16 10.45
CA ILE A 245 -9.44 3.08 9.47
C ILE A 245 -9.91 3.69 8.15
N ASP A 246 -9.77 2.96 7.04
CA ASP A 246 -10.38 3.34 5.77
C ASP A 246 -11.88 3.56 5.94
N TYR A 247 -12.39 4.69 5.46
CA TYR A 247 -13.81 5.04 5.53
C TYR A 247 -14.69 4.03 4.77
N LEU A 248 -14.15 3.37 3.74
CA LEU A 248 -14.84 2.34 2.95
C LEU A 248 -14.86 0.96 3.63
N ASP A 249 -14.18 0.81 4.77
CA ASP A 249 -14.14 -0.47 5.47
C ASP A 249 -15.41 -0.66 6.33
N PHE A 250 -16.43 -1.23 5.71
CA PHE A 250 -17.73 -1.52 6.33
C PHE A 250 -17.67 -2.56 7.47
N ALA A 251 -16.52 -3.22 7.69
CA ALA A 251 -16.33 -4.10 8.86
C ALA A 251 -15.92 -3.32 10.12
N SER A 252 -15.61 -2.03 9.99
CA SER A 252 -15.40 -1.14 11.14
C SER A 252 -16.74 -0.77 11.81
N PRO A 253 -16.77 -0.52 13.14
CA PRO A 253 -18.00 -0.17 13.83
C PRO A 253 -18.54 1.21 13.43
N VAL A 254 -17.65 2.14 13.04
CA VAL A 254 -17.97 3.51 12.63
C VAL A 254 -17.10 3.87 11.43
N ALA A 255 -17.67 4.49 10.41
CA ALA A 255 -16.94 4.85 9.21
C ALA A 255 -15.71 5.73 9.55
N GLY A 256 -14.52 5.27 9.13
CA GLY A 256 -13.25 5.93 9.40
C GLY A 256 -12.61 5.63 10.76
N LEU A 257 -13.28 4.86 11.64
CA LEU A 257 -12.81 4.58 13.01
C LEU A 257 -13.05 3.11 13.40
N GLY A 258 -12.00 2.44 13.85
CA GLY A 258 -12.10 1.06 14.31
C GLY A 258 -10.87 0.58 15.07
N SER A 259 -10.75 -0.72 15.24
CA SER A 259 -9.66 -1.33 15.98
C SER A 259 -8.58 -1.92 15.07
N LYS A 260 -7.40 -2.13 15.65
CA LYS A 260 -6.27 -2.83 15.05
C LYS A 260 -5.80 -3.96 15.94
N MET A 261 -5.23 -4.99 15.32
CA MET A 261 -4.75 -6.20 15.97
C MET A 261 -3.30 -6.47 15.58
N GLY A 262 -2.44 -6.61 16.57
CA GLY A 262 -1.07 -7.11 16.42
C GLY A 262 -0.95 -8.50 17.02
N ILE A 263 -0.32 -9.42 16.29
CA ILE A 263 -0.06 -10.80 16.71
C ILE A 263 1.45 -10.98 16.83
N ASP A 264 1.93 -11.25 18.04
CA ASP A 264 3.33 -11.62 18.28
C ASP A 264 3.47 -13.14 18.15
N ALA A 265 3.88 -13.58 16.97
CA ALA A 265 4.21 -14.97 16.66
C ALA A 265 5.74 -15.23 16.72
N THR A 266 6.50 -14.40 17.43
CA THR A 266 7.94 -14.61 17.65
C THR A 266 8.21 -15.66 18.73
N ASN A 267 9.41 -16.21 18.77
CA ASN A 267 9.87 -17.05 19.87
C ASN A 267 9.82 -16.28 21.20
N LYS A 268 9.28 -16.90 22.25
CA LYS A 268 9.13 -16.24 23.55
C LYS A 268 10.35 -16.47 24.43
N TRP A 269 10.90 -15.38 24.95
CA TRP A 269 12.12 -15.34 25.74
C TRP A 269 11.81 -15.36 27.25
N PRO A 270 12.81 -15.60 28.12
CA PRO A 270 12.63 -15.46 29.56
C PRO A 270 12.02 -14.10 29.92
N GLY A 271 10.97 -14.12 30.73
CA GLY A 271 10.17 -12.94 31.08
C GLY A 271 8.88 -12.80 30.28
N GLU A 272 8.80 -13.34 29.05
CA GLU A 272 7.54 -13.47 28.30
C GLU A 272 6.86 -14.82 28.57
N THR A 273 7.66 -15.82 28.94
CA THR A 273 7.21 -17.15 29.34
C THR A 273 8.11 -17.71 30.43
N ASN A 274 7.54 -18.57 31.29
CA ASN A 274 8.28 -19.35 32.30
C ASN A 274 8.52 -20.80 31.86
N ARG A 275 8.08 -21.16 30.65
CA ARG A 275 8.23 -22.52 30.10
C ARG A 275 9.55 -22.65 29.35
N GLU A 276 10.11 -23.86 29.34
CA GLU A 276 11.17 -24.20 28.39
C GLU A 276 10.61 -24.08 26.95
N TRP A 277 11.31 -23.34 26.11
CA TRP A 277 10.88 -23.09 24.73
C TRP A 277 11.34 -24.22 23.80
N GLY A 278 10.51 -24.55 22.81
CA GLY A 278 10.82 -25.59 21.83
C GLY A 278 12.03 -25.24 20.96
N ARG A 279 12.80 -26.26 20.59
CA ARG A 279 13.91 -26.11 19.63
C ARG A 279 13.39 -26.45 18.23
N PRO A 280 13.46 -25.52 17.26
CA PRO A 280 13.00 -25.78 15.90
C PRO A 280 13.88 -26.85 15.23
N ILE A 281 13.27 -27.62 14.34
CA ILE A 281 13.99 -28.59 13.50
C ILE A 281 14.60 -27.81 12.35
N VAL A 282 15.92 -27.94 12.17
CA VAL A 282 16.66 -27.31 11.08
C VAL A 282 17.44 -28.39 10.34
N MET A 283 17.33 -28.40 9.01
CA MET A 283 18.14 -29.29 8.16
C MET A 283 19.60 -28.85 8.22
N ASP A 284 20.51 -29.82 8.32
CA ASP A 284 21.95 -29.56 8.25
C ASP A 284 22.31 -28.86 6.93
N SER A 285 23.16 -27.82 7.02
CA SER A 285 23.51 -26.98 5.87
C SER A 285 24.25 -27.74 4.78
N ASP A 286 25.10 -28.70 5.15
CA ASP A 286 25.89 -29.48 4.20
C ASP A 286 24.99 -30.47 3.46
N VAL A 287 24.01 -31.04 4.17
CA VAL A 287 22.97 -31.89 3.56
C VAL A 287 22.14 -31.09 2.58
N LYS A 288 21.65 -29.90 2.95
CA LYS A 288 20.85 -29.03 2.07
C LYS A 288 21.61 -28.67 0.80
N GLN A 289 22.84 -28.16 0.94
CA GLN A 289 23.67 -27.77 -0.20
C GLN A 289 23.99 -28.95 -1.13
N ARG A 290 24.27 -30.13 -0.55
CA ARG A 290 24.50 -31.34 -1.35
C ARG A 290 23.27 -31.71 -2.18
N VAL A 291 22.08 -31.66 -1.61
CA VAL A 291 20.83 -31.99 -2.31
C VAL A 291 20.53 -30.95 -3.40
N ASP A 292 20.71 -29.65 -3.11
CA ASP A 292 20.51 -28.58 -4.09
C ASP A 292 21.40 -28.76 -5.32
N ASN A 293 22.68 -29.11 -5.13
CA ASN A 293 23.61 -29.40 -6.22
C ASN A 293 23.22 -30.63 -7.07
N LEU A 294 22.52 -31.59 -6.46
CA LEU A 294 22.07 -32.81 -7.13
C LEU A 294 20.65 -32.68 -7.68
N TRP A 295 19.91 -31.62 -7.37
CA TRP A 295 18.47 -31.52 -7.63
C TRP A 295 18.11 -31.77 -9.10
N GLY A 296 18.81 -31.10 -10.02
CA GLY A 296 18.61 -31.28 -11.46
C GLY A 296 18.98 -32.68 -11.99
N SER A 297 19.74 -33.47 -11.23
CA SER A 297 20.11 -34.84 -11.60
C SER A 297 19.04 -35.87 -11.24
N PHE A 298 18.06 -35.52 -10.41
CA PHE A 298 17.03 -36.45 -9.95
C PHE A 298 15.88 -36.66 -10.94
N GLY A 299 15.77 -35.82 -11.98
CA GLY A 299 14.67 -35.89 -12.94
C GLY A 299 13.29 -35.58 -12.35
N LEU A 300 13.27 -34.77 -11.29
CA LEU A 300 12.08 -34.24 -10.60
C LEU A 300 11.81 -32.79 -11.00
#